data_AF-A0A959Y200-F1
#
_entry.id   AF-A0A959Y200-F1
#
_cell.length_a   1.000
_cell.length_b   1.000
_cell.length_c   1.000
_cell.angle_alpha   90.00
_cell.angle_beta   90.00
_cell.angle_gamma   90.00
#
_symmetry.space_group_name_H-M   'P 1'
#
loop_
_entity.id
_entity.type
_entity.pdbx_description
1 polymer ?
#
loop_
_entity_poly.entity_id
_entity_poly.type
_entity_poly.pdbx_seq_one_letter_code
_entity_poly.pdbx_strand_id
1 'polypeptide(L)' 'ETIGSGQVIIFDGHELQHTNIAEVSEGEALSIEHMVVHIIARGYHYNVAKRTFFAPERVEH' A
#
# COMPACT_ATOMS: atom_id res chain seq x y z
N GLU A 1 -9.71 -1.70 -9.56
CA GLU A 1 -10.39 -2.98 -9.35
C GLU A 1 -9.35 -4.09 -9.46
N THR A 2 -9.33 -5.02 -8.51
CA THR A 2 -8.34 -6.10 -8.50
C THR A 2 -8.75 -7.15 -9.53
N ILE A 3 -7.98 -7.30 -10.61
CA ILE A 3 -8.18 -8.40 -11.56
C ILE A 3 -7.43 -9.61 -11.00
N GLY A 4 -8.12 -10.42 -10.19
CA GLY A 4 -7.57 -11.63 -9.57
C GLY A 4 -8.13 -11.93 -8.18
N SER A 5 -8.05 -13.19 -7.74
CA SER A 5 -8.53 -13.68 -6.43
C SER A 5 -7.64 -13.30 -5.24
N GLY A 6 -6.53 -12.59 -5.48
CA GLY A 6 -5.50 -12.30 -4.49
C GLY A 6 -5.75 -11.03 -3.67
N GLN A 7 -5.15 -11.01 -2.48
CA GLN A 7 -4.96 -9.80 -1.68
C GLN A 7 -4.05 -8.82 -2.44
N VAL A 8 -4.37 -7.52 -2.41
CA VAL A 8 -3.52 -6.47 -2.95
C VAL A 8 -2.83 -5.74 -1.82
N ILE A 9 -1.51 -5.58 -1.93
CA ILE A 9 -0.69 -4.81 -0.99
C ILE A 9 -0.13 -3.62 -1.75
N ILE A 10 -0.39 -2.41 -1.25
CA ILE A 10 0.16 -1.16 -1.79
C ILE A 10 1.16 -0.62 -0.78
N PHE A 11 2.39 -0.44 -1.21
CA PHE A 11 3.43 0.27 -0.47
C PHE A 11 3.39 1.74 -0.90
N ASP A 12 2.96 2.63 -0.02
CA ASP A 12 2.77 4.05 -0.30
C ASP A 12 3.90 4.88 0.31
N GLY A 13 4.81 5.32 -0.56
CA GLY A 13 5.98 6.11 -0.18
C GLY A 13 5.77 7.62 -0.10
N HIS A 14 4.54 8.14 -0.24
CA HIS A 14 4.32 9.59 -0.24
C HIS A 14 4.61 10.25 1.13
N GLU A 15 4.57 9.48 2.21
CA GLU A 15 4.79 9.97 3.58
C GLU A 15 6.10 9.48 4.19
N LEU A 16 7.03 8.98 3.36
CA LEU A 16 8.35 8.59 3.87
C LEU A 16 9.05 9.78 4.52
N GLN A 17 9.49 9.57 5.75
CA GLN A 17 10.25 10.55 6.50
C GLN A 17 11.76 10.39 6.26
N HIS A 18 12.22 9.16 6.05
CA HIS A 18 13.61 8.87 5.71
C HIS A 18 13.74 7.60 4.84
N THR A 19 14.69 7.60 3.91
CA THR A 19 15.21 6.40 3.27
C THR A 19 16.65 6.60 2.83
N ASN A 20 17.47 5.54 2.90
CA ASN A 20 18.85 5.55 2.40
C ASN A 20 18.98 5.09 0.94
N ILE A 21 17.89 5.04 0.16
CA ILE A 21 17.86 4.53 -1.23
C ILE A 21 18.90 5.19 -2.15
N ALA A 22 19.23 6.46 -1.92
CA ALA A 22 20.19 7.21 -2.73
C ALA A 22 21.66 6.84 -2.43
N GLU A 23 21.90 6.17 -1.31
CA GLU A 23 23.24 5.90 -0.76
C GLU A 23 23.59 4.41 -0.80
N VAL A 24 22.59 3.53 -0.96
CA VAL A 24 22.77 2.07 -0.96
C VAL A 24 23.09 1.54 -2.35
N SER A 25 24.03 0.60 -2.42
CA SER A 25 24.32 -0.19 -3.61
C SER A 25 23.45 -1.44 -3.70
N GLU A 26 23.40 -2.07 -4.87
CA GLU A 26 22.71 -3.35 -5.04
C GLU A 26 23.27 -4.40 -4.07
N GLY A 27 22.38 -5.08 -3.34
CA GLY A 27 22.75 -6.08 -2.33
C GLY A 27 22.95 -5.52 -0.92
N GLU A 28 22.96 -4.20 -0.74
CA GLU A 28 22.99 -3.57 0.58
C GLU A 28 21.58 -3.41 1.17
N ALA A 29 21.51 -3.29 2.50
CA ALA A 29 20.23 -3.19 3.21
C ALA A 29 19.60 -1.80 3.06
N LEU A 30 18.31 -1.79 2.69
CA LEU A 30 17.51 -0.58 2.61
C LEU A 30 16.85 -0.28 3.96
N SER A 31 17.00 0.94 4.43
CA SER A 31 16.27 1.53 5.55
C SER A 31 15.16 2.42 5.02
N ILE A 32 13.95 2.25 5.54
CA ILE A 32 12.77 3.04 5.19
C ILE A 32 12.04 3.38 6.49
N GLU A 33 11.73 4.66 6.68
CA GLU A 33 11.01 5.15 7.85
C GLU A 33 9.69 5.80 7.43
N HIS A 34 8.63 5.51 8.20
CA HIS A 34 7.27 6.01 7.97
C HIS A 34 6.59 5.53 6.67
N MET A 35 6.84 4.27 6.27
CA MET A 35 6.12 3.65 5.15
C MET A 35 4.66 3.36 5.52
N VAL A 36 3.72 3.84 4.70
CA VAL A 36 2.30 3.49 4.80
C VAL A 36 2.03 2.26 3.92
N VAL A 37 1.39 1.24 4.50
CA VAL A 37 1.04 0.00 3.78
C VAL A 37 -0.47 -0.18 3.77
N HIS A 38 -1.06 -0.29 2.59
CA HIS A 38 -2.48 -0.62 2.42
C HIS A 38 -2.62 -2.08 2.02
N ILE A 39 -3.34 -2.87 2.84
CA ILE A 39 -3.63 -4.26 2.57
C ILE A 39 -5.13 -4.38 2.26
N ILE A 40 -5.45 -4.78 1.03
CA ILE A 40 -6.80 -4.69 0.47
C ILE A 40 -7.26 -6.10 0.09
N ALA A 41 -8.30 -6.58 0.78
CA ALA A 41 -8.96 -7.83 0.46
C ALA A 41 -10.01 -7.66 -0.64
N ARG A 42 -10.48 -8.77 -1.22
CA ARG A 42 -11.58 -8.76 -2.19
C ARG A 42 -12.81 -8.04 -1.62
N GLY A 43 -13.44 -7.20 -2.43
CA GLY A 43 -14.62 -6.40 -2.04
C GLY A 43 -14.28 -5.06 -1.39
N TYR A 44 -13.03 -4.82 -1.02
CA TYR A 44 -12.55 -3.51 -0.59
C TYR A 44 -11.98 -2.75 -1.78
N HIS A 45 -12.06 -1.42 -1.72
CA HIS A 45 -11.54 -0.55 -2.77
C HIS A 45 -10.57 0.47 -2.19
N TYR A 46 -9.57 0.84 -2.97
CA TYR A 46 -8.67 1.93 -2.65
C TYR A 46 -8.52 2.82 -3.88
N ASN A 47 -8.74 4.12 -3.71
CA ASN A 47 -8.52 5.11 -4.74
C ASN A 47 -7.13 5.69 -4.57
N VAL A 48 -6.20 5.30 -5.45
CA VAL A 48 -4.79 5.72 -5.40
C VAL A 48 -4.64 7.22 -5.58
N ALA A 49 -5.39 7.83 -6.51
CA ALA A 49 -5.32 9.27 -6.76
C ALA A 49 -5.78 10.11 -5.57
N LYS A 50 -6.77 9.62 -4.82
CA LYS A 50 -7.30 10.28 -3.62
C LYS A 50 -6.68 9.77 -2.31
N ARG A 51 -5.85 8.73 -2.37
CA ARG A 51 -5.30 7.99 -1.21
C ARG A 51 -6.38 7.65 -0.17
N THR A 52 -7.51 7.11 -0.64
CA THR A 52 -8.71 6.85 0.20
C THR A 52 -9.13 5.38 0.14
N PHE A 53 -9.41 4.79 1.29
CA PHE A 53 -9.92 3.43 1.45
C PHE A 53 -11.44 3.40 1.56
N PHE A 54 -12.07 2.39 0.94
CA PHE A 54 -13.51 2.16 0.96
C PHE A 54 -13.79 0.72 1.40
N ALA A 55 -14.57 0.58 2.47
CA ALA A 55 -15.12 -0.70 2.90
C ALA A 55 -16.30 -1.11 1.99
N PRO A 56 -16.53 -2.42 1.79
CA PRO A 56 -17.75 -2.88 1.12
C PRO A 56 -18.97 -2.42 1.92
N GLU A 57 -20.08 -2.16 1.22
CA GLU A 57 -21.36 -1.97 1.87
C GLU A 57 -21.69 -3.21 2.70
N ARG A 58 -22.15 -3.00 3.93
CA ARG A 58 -22.53 -4.08 4.83
C ARG A 58 -23.76 -4.75 4.23
N VAL A 59 -23.62 -5.97 3.73
CA VAL A 59 -24.77 -6.79 3.36
C VAL A 59 -25.38 -7.28 4.67
N GLU A 60 -26.45 -6.62 5.12
CA GLU A 60 -27.26 -7.13 6.23
C GLU A 60 -27.93 -8.42 5.74
N HIS A 61 -27.73 -9.51 6.49
CA HIS A 61 -28.39 -10.80 6.30
C HIS A 61 -29.77 -10.80 6.96
#